data_AF-A0A2V6LQL0-F1
#
_entry.id   AF-A0A2V6LQL0-F1
#
_cell.length_a   1.000
_cell.length_b   1.000
_cell.length_c   1.000
_cell.angle_alpha   90.00
_cell.angle_beta   90.00
_cell.angle_gamma   90.00
#
_symmetry.space_group_name_H-M   'P 1'
#
loop_
_entity.id
_entity.type
_entity.pdbx_description
1 polymer ?
#
loop_
_entity_poly.entity_id
_entity_poly.type
_entity_poly.pdbx_seq_one_letter_code
_entity_poly.pdbx_strand_id
1 'polypeptide(L)'
;MNIVRRVSYVFLCIVPFLSFVVVGVRALRVPGVYQAVGVAYFAAIAIAAWTLSAGAIRADVLSRRLLGLAGRLLVTPFALVALLWVSLGGPWQASAAENQMRYLVLMVMATAIAGGFVVLREALSEAGERFYATLGFAAIMLSGPLYLIWNIFAFGVFFAKQHAGEVPQSLRSLDDIFDLVLFVAGFLTYLATVAFAASLGRVQWLGRRASRACMIVNGVALLFLLIRGVQYPDPRALSAPWYTSPGFVVGIPAVPFIMPFLLGAVLLRRAGEEQS
;
A
#
# COMPACT_ATOMS: atom_id res chain seq x y z
N MET A 1 -17.72 -19.37 8.34
CA MET A 1 -17.19 -18.11 8.92
C MET A 1 -18.28 -17.44 9.73
N ASN A 2 -18.03 -17.10 11.00
CA ASN A 2 -19.01 -16.42 11.86
C ASN A 2 -19.28 -14.98 11.39
N ILE A 3 -20.37 -14.37 11.86
CA ILE A 3 -20.83 -13.03 11.42
C ILE A 3 -19.73 -11.99 11.67
N VAL A 4 -19.09 -11.99 12.83
CA VAL A 4 -18.04 -11.03 13.20
C VAL A 4 -16.89 -11.07 12.21
N ARG A 5 -16.35 -12.25 11.89
CA ARG A 5 -15.26 -12.37 10.90
C ARG A 5 -15.69 -11.96 9.50
N ARG A 6 -16.94 -12.23 9.10
CA ARG A 6 -17.48 -11.74 7.82
C ARG A 6 -17.51 -10.22 7.78
N VAL A 7 -17.99 -9.58 8.83
CA VAL A 7 -18.02 -8.11 8.95
C VAL A 7 -16.61 -7.53 8.94
N SER A 8 -15.67 -8.10 9.71
CA SER A 8 -14.27 -7.68 9.70
C SER A 8 -13.62 -7.79 8.32
N TYR A 9 -13.88 -8.88 7.59
CA TYR A 9 -13.36 -9.08 6.24
C TYR A 9 -13.93 -8.05 5.26
N VAL A 10 -15.25 -7.85 5.24
CA VAL A 10 -15.91 -6.86 4.37
C VAL A 10 -15.41 -5.45 4.70
N PHE A 11 -15.31 -5.12 5.98
CA PHE A 11 -14.77 -3.84 6.43
C PHE A 11 -13.35 -3.61 5.89
N LEU A 12 -12.43 -4.56 6.09
CA LEU A 12 -11.08 -4.46 5.55
C LEU A 12 -11.09 -4.31 4.02
N CYS A 13 -11.91 -5.07 3.28
CA CYS A 13 -11.97 -4.92 1.82
C CYS A 13 -12.37 -3.51 1.35
N ILE A 14 -13.09 -2.74 2.17
CA ILE A 14 -13.56 -1.39 1.83
C ILE A 14 -12.60 -0.30 2.37
N VAL A 15 -11.71 -0.63 3.31
CA VAL A 15 -10.77 0.31 3.97
C VAL A 15 -9.95 1.17 3.00
N PRO A 16 -9.30 0.63 1.95
CA PRO A 16 -8.50 1.47 1.06
C PRO A 16 -9.33 2.58 0.41
N PHE A 17 -10.56 2.29 0.02
CA PHE A 17 -11.48 3.22 -0.62
C PHE A 17 -12.04 4.25 0.37
N LEU A 18 -12.42 3.79 1.57
CA LEU A 18 -12.82 4.68 2.65
C LEU A 18 -11.70 5.64 3.04
N SER A 19 -10.45 5.18 3.04
CA SER A 19 -9.30 6.02 3.37
C SER A 19 -9.18 7.19 2.39
N PHE A 20 -9.42 6.99 1.09
CA PHE A 20 -9.46 8.10 0.12
C PHE A 20 -10.59 9.09 0.38
N VAL A 21 -11.79 8.59 0.73
CA VAL A 21 -12.93 9.45 1.08
C VAL A 21 -12.60 10.28 2.31
N VAL A 22 -12.19 9.63 3.40
CA VAL A 22 -11.89 10.27 4.68
C VAL A 22 -10.75 11.28 4.55
N VAL A 23 -9.69 10.95 3.80
CA VAL A 23 -8.59 11.87 3.51
C VAL A 23 -9.04 13.08 2.67
N GLY A 24 -10.05 12.90 1.81
CA GLY A 24 -10.61 13.95 0.97
C GLY A 24 -11.55 14.93 1.67
N VAL A 25 -12.14 14.56 2.82
CA VAL A 25 -13.09 15.42 3.54
C VAL A 25 -12.37 16.53 4.30
N ARG A 26 -12.28 17.72 3.68
CA ARG A 26 -11.69 18.94 4.29
C ARG A 26 -12.34 19.34 5.62
N ALA A 27 -13.61 19.03 5.83
CA ALA A 27 -14.34 19.36 7.06
C ALA A 27 -13.78 18.64 8.31
N LEU A 28 -12.99 17.58 8.15
CA LEU A 28 -12.32 16.91 9.25
C LEU A 28 -11.07 17.66 9.74
N ARG A 29 -10.60 18.72 9.06
CA ARG A 29 -9.41 19.51 9.46
C ARG A 29 -9.62 20.40 10.69
N VAL A 30 -10.38 19.93 11.67
CA VAL A 30 -10.47 20.53 13.00
C VAL A 30 -9.40 19.87 13.88
N PRO A 31 -8.44 20.64 14.43
CA PRO A 31 -7.46 20.09 15.36
C PRO A 31 -8.12 19.31 16.49
N GLY A 32 -7.59 18.12 16.80
CA GLY A 32 -8.14 17.17 17.77
C GLY A 32 -9.13 16.18 17.17
N VAL A 33 -10.01 16.61 16.27
CA VAL A 33 -11.07 15.76 15.70
C VAL A 33 -10.51 14.75 14.71
N TYR A 34 -9.68 15.17 13.75
CA TYR A 34 -9.11 14.21 12.79
C TYR A 34 -8.17 13.21 13.46
N GLN A 35 -7.45 13.60 14.52
CA GLN A 35 -6.62 12.65 15.28
C GLN A 35 -7.48 11.62 15.99
N ALA A 36 -8.57 12.04 16.64
CA ALA A 36 -9.48 11.12 17.32
C ALA A 36 -10.15 10.15 16.34
N VAL A 37 -10.67 10.66 15.21
CA VAL A 37 -11.25 9.85 14.13
C VAL A 37 -10.21 8.92 13.55
N GLY A 38 -8.98 9.39 13.33
CA GLY A 38 -7.91 8.59 12.78
C GLY A 38 -7.46 7.46 13.71
N VAL A 39 -7.34 7.73 15.01
CA VAL A 39 -7.05 6.69 16.02
C VAL A 39 -8.18 5.67 16.10
N ALA A 40 -9.44 6.12 16.08
CA ALA A 40 -10.59 5.21 16.05
C ALA A 40 -10.59 4.34 14.77
N TYR A 41 -10.26 4.93 13.62
CA TYR A 41 -10.22 4.21 12.35
C TYR A 41 -9.06 3.20 12.30
N PHE A 42 -7.87 3.58 12.75
CA PHE A 42 -6.73 2.68 12.96
C PHE A 42 -7.10 1.51 13.88
N ALA A 43 -7.72 1.80 15.03
CA ALA A 43 -8.14 0.78 15.99
C ALA A 43 -9.15 -0.19 15.37
N ALA A 44 -10.13 0.31 14.60
CA ALA A 44 -11.08 -0.53 13.89
C ALA A 44 -10.40 -1.48 12.89
N ILE A 45 -9.40 -1.00 12.13
CA ILE A 45 -8.61 -1.83 11.20
C ILE A 45 -7.81 -2.88 11.96
N ALA A 46 -7.14 -2.49 13.05
CA ALA A 46 -6.35 -3.40 13.88
C ALA A 46 -7.22 -4.50 14.50
N ILE A 47 -8.38 -4.15 15.06
CA ILE A 47 -9.35 -5.10 15.63
C ILE A 47 -9.88 -6.04 14.55
N ALA A 48 -10.23 -5.53 13.36
CA ALA A 48 -10.70 -6.37 12.26
C ALA A 48 -9.62 -7.34 11.78
N ALA A 49 -8.38 -6.87 11.62
CA ALA A 49 -7.25 -7.70 11.24
C ALA A 49 -6.92 -8.78 12.29
N TRP A 50 -6.97 -8.41 13.57
CA TRP A 50 -6.81 -9.34 14.68
C TRP A 50 -7.91 -10.40 14.69
N THR A 51 -9.16 -9.98 14.53
CA THR A 51 -10.32 -10.89 14.55
C THR A 51 -10.26 -11.93 13.42
N LEU A 52 -9.69 -11.58 12.26
CA LEU A 52 -9.49 -12.54 11.18
C LEU A 52 -8.33 -13.52 11.44
N SER A 53 -7.27 -13.08 12.14
CA SER A 53 -6.02 -13.82 12.28
C SER A 53 -5.75 -14.42 13.67
N ALA A 54 -6.61 -14.19 14.66
CA ALA A 54 -6.42 -14.64 16.04
C ALA A 54 -6.18 -16.17 16.15
N GLY A 55 -6.85 -16.96 15.30
CA GLY A 55 -6.65 -18.40 15.22
C GLY A 55 -5.28 -18.82 14.66
N ALA A 56 -4.67 -17.98 13.82
CA ALA A 56 -3.38 -18.27 13.18
C ALA A 56 -2.19 -18.19 14.15
N ILE A 57 -2.28 -17.34 15.18
CA ILE A 57 -1.23 -17.18 16.20
C ILE A 57 -1.14 -18.43 17.08
N ARG A 58 -2.29 -19.07 17.32
CA ARG A 58 -2.39 -20.31 18.11
C ARG A 58 -2.25 -21.57 17.25
N ALA A 59 -2.17 -21.43 15.93
CA ALA A 59 -2.03 -22.57 15.04
C ALA A 59 -0.65 -23.22 15.21
N ASP A 60 -0.61 -24.54 15.25
CA ASP A 60 0.65 -25.30 15.28
C ASP A 60 1.30 -25.42 13.89
N VAL A 61 0.56 -25.06 12.85
CA VAL A 61 0.99 -25.17 11.45
C VAL A 61 1.73 -23.91 11.02
N LEU A 62 3.02 -24.03 10.68
CA LEU A 62 3.90 -22.96 10.21
C LEU A 62 3.27 -22.13 9.08
N SER A 63 2.70 -22.80 8.08
CA SER A 63 2.03 -22.15 6.94
C SER A 63 0.93 -21.17 7.37
N ARG A 64 0.13 -21.49 8.40
CA ARG A 64 -0.91 -20.57 8.91
C ARG A 64 -0.30 -19.35 9.60
N ARG A 65 0.79 -19.53 10.35
CA ARG A 65 1.52 -18.42 10.98
C ARG A 65 2.10 -17.48 9.93
N LEU A 66 2.70 -18.02 8.87
CA LEU A 66 3.22 -17.23 7.74
C LEU A 66 2.10 -16.43 7.05
N LEU A 67 0.94 -17.03 6.79
CA LEU A 67 -0.20 -16.31 6.21
C LEU A 67 -0.70 -15.19 7.12
N GLY A 68 -0.80 -15.44 8.42
CA GLY A 68 -1.20 -14.44 9.40
C GLY A 68 -0.19 -13.30 9.53
N LEU A 69 1.11 -13.58 9.39
CA LEU A 69 2.16 -12.57 9.40
C LEU A 69 2.18 -11.75 8.10
N ALA A 70 2.19 -12.41 6.94
CA ALA A 70 2.12 -11.77 5.64
C ALA A 70 0.87 -10.88 5.52
N GLY A 71 -0.30 -11.40 5.92
CA GLY A 71 -1.55 -10.66 5.92
C GLY A 71 -1.51 -9.40 6.79
N ARG A 72 -0.90 -9.48 7.98
CA ARG A 72 -0.76 -8.32 8.88
C ARG A 72 0.14 -7.26 8.27
N LEU A 73 1.31 -7.66 7.77
CA LEU A 73 2.26 -6.77 7.11
C LEU A 73 1.65 -6.07 5.89
N LEU A 74 0.86 -6.79 5.08
CA LEU A 74 0.21 -6.22 3.90
C LEU A 74 -0.97 -5.29 4.25
N VAL A 75 -1.62 -5.46 5.41
CA VAL A 75 -2.69 -4.58 5.89
C VAL A 75 -2.16 -3.33 6.61
N THR A 76 -0.96 -3.40 7.20
CA THR A 76 -0.32 -2.28 7.90
C THR A 76 -0.36 -0.94 7.15
N PRO A 77 -0.14 -0.86 5.83
CA PRO A 77 -0.05 0.43 5.15
C PRO A 77 -1.29 1.31 5.29
N PHE A 78 -2.48 0.76 5.04
CA PHE A 78 -3.71 1.54 5.18
C PHE A 78 -4.18 1.66 6.63
N ALA A 79 -3.72 0.80 7.54
CA ALA A 79 -3.85 1.08 8.96
C ALA A 79 -3.10 2.39 9.29
N LEU A 80 -1.85 2.54 8.86
CA LEU A 80 -1.08 3.77 9.12
C LEU A 80 -1.68 5.01 8.43
N VAL A 81 -2.16 4.88 7.19
CA VAL A 81 -2.89 5.97 6.51
C VAL A 81 -4.14 6.37 7.30
N ALA A 82 -4.84 5.41 7.91
CA ALA A 82 -6.03 5.65 8.71
C ALA A 82 -5.78 6.48 9.97
N LEU A 83 -4.53 6.65 10.44
CA LEU A 83 -4.25 7.59 11.53
C LEU A 83 -4.55 9.05 11.15
N LEU A 84 -4.67 9.36 9.85
CA LEU A 84 -4.95 10.71 9.33
C LEU A 84 -3.94 11.79 9.76
N TRP A 85 -2.81 11.39 10.34
CA TRP A 85 -1.71 12.29 10.75
C TRP A 85 -0.83 12.73 9.56
N VAL A 86 -1.13 12.23 8.36
CA VAL A 86 -0.25 12.18 7.18
C VAL A 86 -0.53 13.31 6.18
N SER A 87 -1.16 14.38 6.66
CA SER A 87 -1.80 15.44 5.88
C SER A 87 -2.97 14.98 5.02
N LEU A 88 -4.04 15.77 5.09
CA LEU A 88 -5.24 15.62 4.28
C LEU A 88 -5.02 16.40 2.98
N GLY A 89 -4.75 15.74 1.84
CA GLY A 89 -4.63 16.41 0.52
C GLY A 89 -3.25 16.29 -0.15
N GLY A 90 -3.10 16.80 -1.38
CA GLY A 90 -1.86 16.66 -2.15
C GLY A 90 -0.64 17.35 -1.49
N PRO A 91 0.60 16.91 -1.76
CA PRO A 91 1.82 17.48 -1.14
C PRO A 91 1.93 19.00 -1.27
N TRP A 92 1.45 19.56 -2.37
CA TRP A 92 1.46 21.00 -2.64
C TRP A 92 0.45 21.81 -1.82
N GLN A 93 -0.49 21.17 -1.13
CA GLN A 93 -1.48 21.81 -0.25
C GLN A 93 -1.13 21.66 1.24
N ALA A 94 -0.16 20.80 1.55
CA ALA A 94 0.25 20.47 2.91
C ALA A 94 1.45 21.32 3.34
N SER A 95 1.55 21.57 4.64
CA SER A 95 2.75 22.16 5.24
C SER A 95 3.97 21.24 5.07
N ALA A 96 5.17 21.80 5.28
CA ALA A 96 6.40 21.02 5.19
C ALA A 96 6.46 19.90 6.24
N ALA A 97 6.06 20.18 7.49
CA ALA A 97 6.03 19.20 8.58
C ALA A 97 5.04 18.04 8.30
N GLU A 98 3.87 18.36 7.75
CA GLU A 98 2.91 17.35 7.32
C GLU A 98 3.45 16.44 6.22
N ASN A 99 4.18 17.01 5.24
CA ASN A 99 4.82 16.22 4.20
C ASN A 99 5.97 15.37 4.73
N GLN A 100 6.76 15.84 5.71
CA GLN A 100 7.76 14.99 6.37
C GLN A 100 7.12 13.75 6.99
N MET A 101 6.05 13.92 7.77
CA MET A 101 5.32 12.80 8.36
C MET A 101 4.75 11.86 7.29
N ARG A 102 4.32 12.41 6.15
CA ARG A 102 3.91 11.62 5.00
C ARG A 102 4.97 10.69 4.49
N TYR A 103 6.15 11.21 4.21
CA TYR A 103 7.21 10.37 3.67
C TYR A 103 7.75 9.39 4.71
N LEU A 104 7.71 9.74 5.99
CA LEU A 104 7.98 8.80 7.08
C LEU A 104 7.00 7.62 7.10
N VAL A 105 5.69 7.89 7.01
CA VAL A 105 4.67 6.85 6.95
C VAL A 105 4.84 6.01 5.68
N LEU A 106 5.09 6.62 4.52
CA LEU A 106 5.33 5.90 3.27
C LEU A 106 6.57 4.99 3.33
N MET A 107 7.62 5.36 4.08
CA MET A 107 8.76 4.46 4.33
C MET A 107 8.31 3.20 5.06
N VAL A 108 7.55 3.34 6.15
CA VAL A 108 7.03 2.19 6.92
C VAL A 108 6.09 1.35 6.06
N MET A 109 5.25 1.99 5.24
CA MET A 109 4.36 1.31 4.29
C MET A 109 5.15 0.44 3.30
N ALA A 110 6.20 1.00 2.69
CA ALA A 110 7.03 0.28 1.72
C ALA A 110 7.74 -0.92 2.37
N THR A 111 8.29 -0.76 3.57
CA THR A 111 8.92 -1.85 4.33
C THR A 111 7.91 -2.94 4.67
N ALA A 112 6.70 -2.57 5.11
CA ALA A 112 5.65 -3.52 5.45
C ALA A 112 5.16 -4.30 4.22
N ILE A 113 4.98 -3.64 3.07
CA ILE A 113 4.62 -4.32 1.82
C ILE A 113 5.71 -5.28 1.37
N ALA A 114 6.97 -4.83 1.33
CA ALA A 114 8.09 -5.68 0.93
C ALA A 114 8.20 -6.91 1.84
N GLY A 115 8.22 -6.70 3.16
CA GLY A 115 8.25 -7.78 4.14
C GLY A 115 7.05 -8.73 4.03
N GLY A 116 5.84 -8.19 3.83
CA GLY A 116 4.63 -8.98 3.67
C GLY A 116 4.69 -9.92 2.46
N PHE A 117 5.20 -9.44 1.32
CA PHE A 117 5.41 -10.26 0.14
C PHE A 117 6.56 -11.26 0.29
N VAL A 118 7.65 -10.92 0.98
CA VAL A 118 8.71 -11.89 1.32
C VAL A 118 8.14 -13.06 2.12
N VAL A 119 7.39 -12.78 3.19
CA VAL A 119 6.76 -13.83 4.01
C VAL A 119 5.75 -14.63 3.19
N LEU A 120 4.98 -13.98 2.30
CA LEU A 120 4.02 -14.66 1.43
C LEU A 120 4.71 -15.62 0.45
N ARG A 121 5.89 -15.25 -0.08
CA ARG A 121 6.67 -16.11 -0.97
C ARG A 121 7.09 -17.41 -0.28
N GLU A 122 7.48 -17.36 0.99
CA GLU A 122 7.77 -18.57 1.76
C GLU A 122 6.53 -19.45 1.91
N ALA A 123 5.39 -18.87 2.31
CA ALA A 123 4.14 -19.61 2.45
C ALA A 123 3.69 -20.28 1.13
N LEU A 124 3.82 -19.57 0.00
CA LEU A 124 3.48 -20.11 -1.32
C LEU A 124 4.44 -21.21 -1.77
N SER A 125 5.73 -21.09 -1.43
CA SER A 125 6.75 -22.10 -1.74
C SER A 125 6.50 -23.40 -0.99
N GLU A 126 6.06 -23.33 0.27
CA GLU A 126 5.59 -24.49 1.05
C GLU A 126 4.34 -25.13 0.41
N ALA A 127 3.46 -24.31 -0.17
CA ALA A 127 2.26 -24.76 -0.86
C ALA A 127 2.51 -25.28 -2.30
N GLY A 128 3.77 -25.37 -2.73
CA GLY A 128 4.17 -25.91 -4.03
C GLY A 128 4.15 -24.92 -5.19
N GLU A 129 3.85 -23.64 -4.98
CA GLU A 129 3.94 -22.60 -6.03
C GLU A 129 5.21 -21.80 -5.88
N ARG A 130 6.13 -21.95 -6.85
CA ARG A 130 7.45 -21.30 -6.82
C ARG A 130 7.67 -20.33 -7.97
N PHE A 131 7.01 -20.52 -9.10
CA PHE A 131 7.34 -19.79 -10.32
C PHE A 131 6.90 -18.32 -10.22
N TYR A 132 5.60 -18.08 -10.02
CA TYR A 132 5.09 -16.73 -9.91
C TYR A 132 5.51 -16.08 -8.59
N ALA A 133 5.62 -16.85 -7.51
CA ALA A 133 6.11 -16.35 -6.23
C ALA A 133 7.55 -15.82 -6.32
N THR A 134 8.42 -16.50 -7.08
CA THR A 134 9.81 -16.04 -7.31
C THR A 134 9.86 -14.79 -8.17
N LEU A 135 9.04 -14.70 -9.23
CA LEU A 135 8.94 -13.50 -10.06
C LEU A 135 8.45 -12.30 -9.24
N GLY A 136 7.40 -12.49 -8.44
CA GLY A 136 6.87 -11.46 -7.56
C GLY A 136 7.86 -11.03 -6.49
N PHE A 137 8.61 -11.98 -5.93
CA PHE A 137 9.68 -11.71 -4.98
C PHE A 137 10.82 -10.89 -5.59
N ALA A 138 11.29 -11.24 -6.78
CA ALA A 138 12.33 -10.47 -7.46
C ALA A 138 11.88 -9.01 -7.70
N ALA A 139 10.64 -8.82 -8.16
CA ALA A 139 10.09 -7.49 -8.39
C ALA A 139 9.96 -6.69 -7.09
N ILE A 140 9.46 -7.28 -6.00
CA ILE A 140 9.29 -6.54 -4.74
C ILE A 140 10.61 -6.24 -4.03
N MET A 141 11.61 -7.12 -4.16
CA MET A 141 12.93 -6.88 -3.58
C MET A 141 13.67 -5.72 -4.25
N LEU A 142 13.32 -5.38 -5.48
CA LEU A 142 13.80 -4.16 -6.15
C LEU A 142 12.90 -2.96 -5.82
N SER A 143 11.58 -3.15 -5.84
CA SER A 143 10.61 -2.07 -5.61
C SER A 143 10.70 -1.46 -4.21
N GLY A 144 10.81 -2.28 -3.16
CA GLY A 144 10.86 -1.83 -1.77
C GLY A 144 11.99 -0.82 -1.52
N PRO A 145 13.26 -1.16 -1.82
CA PRO A 145 14.38 -0.23 -1.70
C PRO A 145 14.22 1.04 -2.54
N LEU A 146 13.67 0.96 -3.76
CA LEU A 146 13.42 2.15 -4.59
C LEU A 146 12.41 3.10 -3.95
N TYR A 147 11.33 2.58 -3.36
CA TYR A 147 10.42 3.40 -2.56
C TYR A 147 11.11 4.00 -1.34
N LEU A 148 11.97 3.27 -0.65
CA LEU A 148 12.71 3.82 0.49
C LEU A 148 13.62 4.96 0.06
N ILE A 149 14.40 4.78 -1.01
CA ILE A 149 15.27 5.81 -1.58
C ILE A 149 14.45 7.07 -1.93
N TRP A 150 13.33 6.90 -2.63
CA TRP A 150 12.47 8.01 -3.00
C TRP A 150 11.84 8.72 -1.79
N ASN A 151 11.33 7.97 -0.82
CA ASN A 151 10.71 8.54 0.37
C ASN A 151 11.74 9.26 1.26
N ILE A 152 12.96 8.74 1.40
CA ILE A 152 14.05 9.40 2.14
C ILE A 152 14.42 10.73 1.46
N PHE A 153 14.53 10.74 0.14
CA PHE A 153 14.79 11.97 -0.60
C PHE A 153 13.65 12.98 -0.41
N ALA A 154 12.41 12.57 -0.62
CA ALA A 154 11.26 13.45 -0.45
C ALA A 154 11.16 13.98 1.00
N PHE A 155 11.42 13.14 2.00
CA PHE A 155 11.54 13.56 3.39
C PHE A 155 12.62 14.66 3.54
N GLY A 156 13.81 14.45 2.97
CA GLY A 156 14.91 15.41 2.97
C GLY A 156 14.55 16.75 2.31
N VAL A 157 13.85 16.71 1.17
CA VAL A 157 13.35 17.92 0.47
C VAL A 157 12.44 18.75 1.38
N PHE A 158 11.45 18.12 2.01
CA PHE A 158 10.53 18.83 2.90
C PHE A 158 11.17 19.22 4.23
N PHE A 159 12.18 18.47 4.69
CA PHE A 159 13.01 18.85 5.83
C PHE A 159 13.82 20.11 5.57
N ALA A 160 14.51 20.18 4.43
CA ALA A 160 15.23 21.38 4.02
C ALA A 160 14.27 22.57 3.90
N LYS A 161 13.11 22.39 3.25
CA LYS A 161 12.09 23.43 3.11
C LYS A 161 11.58 23.96 4.45
N GLN A 162 11.39 23.09 5.44
CA GLN A 162 10.92 23.49 6.77
C GLN A 162 11.94 24.34 7.52
N HIS A 163 13.23 24.01 7.42
CA HIS A 163 14.29 24.64 8.23
C HIS A 163 14.96 25.82 7.52
N ALA A 164 15.09 25.77 6.20
CA ALA A 164 15.71 26.82 5.39
C ALA A 164 14.69 27.73 4.69
N GLY A 165 13.40 27.46 4.80
CA GLY A 165 12.31 28.22 4.15
C GLY A 165 12.14 27.92 2.65
N GLU A 166 13.17 27.39 1.99
CA GLU A 166 13.15 26.99 0.59
C GLU A 166 13.82 25.63 0.35
N VAL A 167 13.56 25.03 -0.81
CA VAL A 167 14.24 23.81 -1.25
C VAL A 167 15.55 24.19 -1.94
N PRO A 168 16.71 23.70 -1.48
CA PRO A 168 18.00 23.91 -2.13
C PRO A 168 17.99 23.52 -3.61
N GLN A 169 18.67 24.29 -4.46
CA GLN A 169 18.70 24.05 -5.91
C GLN A 169 19.29 22.68 -6.27
N SER A 170 20.29 22.21 -5.50
CA SER A 170 20.90 20.89 -5.68
C SER A 170 19.92 19.74 -5.45
N LEU A 171 18.90 19.92 -4.59
CA LEU A 171 17.85 18.92 -4.42
C LEU A 171 16.84 18.99 -5.57
N ARG A 172 16.44 20.19 -6.01
CA ARG A 172 15.53 20.35 -7.15
C ARG A 172 16.07 19.74 -8.44
N SER A 173 17.38 19.84 -8.67
CA SER A 173 18.01 19.25 -9.86
C SER A 173 17.94 17.72 -9.91
N LEU A 174 17.56 17.06 -8.81
CA LEU A 174 17.42 15.60 -8.74
C LEU A 174 15.97 15.13 -8.93
N ASP A 175 14.98 16.04 -9.04
CA ASP A 175 13.56 15.69 -9.08
C ASP A 175 13.24 14.70 -10.21
N ASP A 176 13.75 14.94 -11.43
CA ASP A 176 13.54 14.03 -12.58
C ASP A 176 14.08 12.61 -12.33
N ILE A 177 15.22 12.51 -11.65
CA ILE A 177 15.85 11.21 -11.33
C ILE A 177 14.97 10.49 -10.30
N PHE A 178 14.48 11.19 -9.29
CA PHE A 178 13.62 10.60 -8.28
C PHE A 178 12.23 10.25 -8.81
N ASP A 179 11.70 11.00 -9.77
CA ASP A 179 10.48 10.64 -10.49
C ASP A 179 10.63 9.33 -11.27
N LEU A 180 11.79 9.12 -11.91
CA LEU A 180 12.12 7.84 -12.54
C LEU A 180 12.21 6.72 -11.50
N VAL A 181 12.86 6.95 -10.35
CA VAL A 181 12.93 5.97 -9.26
C VAL A 181 11.53 5.58 -8.78
N LEU A 182 10.64 6.55 -8.56
CA LEU A 182 9.26 6.31 -8.16
C LEU A 182 8.48 5.54 -9.25
N PHE A 183 8.66 5.90 -10.52
CA PHE A 183 8.05 5.19 -11.64
C PHE A 183 8.44 3.71 -11.64
N VAL A 184 9.73 3.40 -11.55
CA VAL A 184 10.24 2.02 -11.53
C VAL A 184 9.73 1.29 -10.28
N ALA A 185 9.71 1.95 -9.12
CA ALA A 185 9.16 1.38 -7.90
C ALA A 185 7.68 0.99 -8.06
N GLY A 186 6.85 1.89 -8.60
CA GLY A 186 5.43 1.65 -8.90
C GLY A 186 5.22 0.51 -9.90
N PHE A 187 5.96 0.54 -11.02
CA PHE A 187 5.93 -0.49 -12.05
C PHE A 187 6.18 -1.88 -11.46
N LEU A 188 7.26 -2.02 -10.68
CA LEU A 188 7.65 -3.28 -10.06
C LEU A 188 6.66 -3.74 -8.99
N THR A 189 6.04 -2.84 -8.22
CA THR A 189 4.99 -3.21 -7.26
C THR A 189 3.75 -3.75 -7.95
N TYR A 190 3.30 -3.13 -9.04
CA TYR A 190 2.18 -3.65 -9.83
C TYR A 190 2.49 -5.03 -10.41
N LEU A 191 3.69 -5.22 -10.96
CA LEU A 191 4.13 -6.52 -11.48
C LEU A 191 4.20 -7.58 -10.37
N ALA A 192 4.77 -7.23 -9.20
CA ALA A 192 4.82 -8.12 -8.05
C ALA A 192 3.42 -8.55 -7.62
N THR A 193 2.49 -7.60 -7.54
CA THR A 193 1.10 -7.85 -7.15
C THR A 193 0.39 -8.78 -8.14
N VAL A 194 0.60 -8.61 -9.45
CA VAL A 194 0.09 -9.52 -10.48
C VAL A 194 0.63 -10.94 -10.26
N ALA A 195 1.95 -11.07 -10.06
CA ALA A 195 2.59 -12.36 -9.88
C ALA A 195 2.07 -13.07 -8.61
N PHE A 196 2.00 -12.38 -7.47
CA PHE A 196 1.45 -12.96 -6.23
C PHE A 196 -0.05 -13.28 -6.34
N ALA A 197 -0.84 -12.47 -7.04
CA ALA A 197 -2.25 -12.80 -7.30
C ALA A 197 -2.40 -14.05 -8.17
N ALA A 198 -1.51 -14.26 -9.14
CA ALA A 198 -1.46 -15.47 -9.96
C ALA A 198 -1.04 -16.70 -9.11
N SER A 199 -0.01 -16.57 -8.26
CA SER A 199 0.41 -17.61 -7.32
C SER A 199 -0.74 -18.04 -6.42
N LEU A 200 -1.41 -17.08 -5.79
CA LEU A 200 -2.57 -17.33 -4.95
C LEU A 200 -3.71 -18.00 -5.72
N GLY A 201 -3.92 -17.64 -6.98
CA GLY A 201 -4.87 -18.32 -7.85
C GLY A 201 -4.51 -19.79 -8.11
N ARG A 202 -3.22 -20.09 -8.31
CA ARG A 202 -2.72 -21.46 -8.56
C ARG A 202 -2.87 -22.38 -7.37
N VAL A 203 -2.52 -21.91 -6.16
CA VAL A 203 -2.69 -22.70 -4.92
C VAL A 203 -4.13 -22.67 -4.39
N GLN A 204 -5.06 -22.05 -5.11
CA GLN A 204 -6.45 -21.84 -4.68
C GLN A 204 -6.58 -21.04 -3.38
N TRP A 205 -5.52 -20.28 -3.07
CA TRP A 205 -5.39 -19.05 -2.29
C TRP A 205 -6.58 -18.12 -2.38
N LEU A 206 -6.82 -17.79 -3.64
CA LEU A 206 -7.71 -16.76 -4.11
C LEU A 206 -8.56 -17.39 -5.21
N GLY A 207 -9.88 -17.18 -5.17
CA GLY A 207 -10.77 -17.73 -6.19
C GLY A 207 -10.35 -17.29 -7.59
N ARG A 208 -10.53 -18.14 -8.61
CA ARG A 208 -10.08 -17.88 -9.99
C ARG A 208 -10.53 -16.52 -10.53
N ARG A 209 -11.78 -16.13 -10.25
CA ARG A 209 -12.34 -14.82 -10.65
C ARG A 209 -11.66 -13.66 -9.94
N ALA A 210 -11.43 -13.79 -8.63
CA ALA A 210 -10.77 -12.76 -7.84
C ALA A 210 -9.30 -12.60 -8.25
N SER A 211 -8.58 -13.70 -8.49
CA SER A 211 -7.21 -13.68 -9.02
C SER A 211 -7.15 -12.97 -10.37
N ARG A 212 -8.03 -13.32 -11.31
CA ARG A 212 -8.15 -12.62 -12.60
C ARG A 212 -8.46 -11.13 -12.44
N ALA A 213 -9.42 -10.78 -11.58
CA ALA A 213 -9.76 -9.38 -11.33
C ALA A 213 -8.57 -8.59 -10.78
N CYS A 214 -7.84 -9.13 -9.80
CA CYS A 214 -6.61 -8.53 -9.30
C CYS A 214 -5.58 -8.32 -10.41
N MET A 215 -5.32 -9.34 -11.24
CA MET A 215 -4.37 -9.23 -12.34
C MET A 215 -4.80 -8.16 -13.36
N ILE A 216 -6.07 -8.13 -13.74
CA ILE A 216 -6.61 -7.15 -14.71
C ILE A 216 -6.49 -5.74 -14.16
N VAL A 217 -6.91 -5.49 -12.91
CA VAL A 217 -6.86 -4.14 -12.32
C VAL A 217 -5.42 -3.65 -12.21
N ASN A 218 -4.48 -4.49 -11.76
CA ASN A 218 -3.07 -4.10 -11.71
C ASN A 218 -2.47 -3.93 -13.11
N GLY A 219 -2.88 -4.72 -14.10
CA GLY A 219 -2.45 -4.57 -15.49
C GLY A 219 -2.94 -3.25 -16.12
N VAL A 220 -4.19 -2.86 -15.85
CA VAL A 220 -4.74 -1.56 -16.27
C VAL A 220 -4.03 -0.41 -15.55
N ALA A 221 -3.75 -0.55 -14.25
CA ALA A 221 -3.00 0.46 -13.51
C ALA A 221 -1.56 0.61 -14.03
N LEU A 222 -0.90 -0.50 -14.38
CA LEU A 222 0.40 -0.50 -15.02
C LEU A 222 0.36 0.21 -16.38
N LEU A 223 -0.66 -0.05 -17.20
CA LEU A 223 -0.84 0.64 -18.47
C LEU A 223 -1.00 2.15 -18.28
N PHE A 224 -1.80 2.60 -17.32
CA PHE A 224 -1.92 4.03 -17.01
C PHE A 224 -0.61 4.63 -16.50
N LEU A 225 0.17 3.88 -15.72
CA LEU A 225 1.48 4.33 -15.26
C LEU A 225 2.45 4.48 -16.45
N LEU A 226 2.44 3.53 -17.39
CA LEU A 226 3.24 3.60 -18.62
C LEU A 226 2.84 4.80 -19.49
N ILE A 227 1.54 5.05 -19.65
CA ILE A 227 1.01 6.21 -20.40
C ILE A 227 1.41 7.54 -19.75
N ARG A 228 1.44 7.59 -18.41
CA ARG A 228 1.94 8.76 -17.66
C ARG A 228 3.41 9.06 -18.02
N GLY A 229 4.20 8.03 -18.35
CA GLY A 229 5.64 8.16 -18.57
C GLY A 229 6.42 8.21 -17.26
N VAL A 230 7.70 8.54 -17.35
CA VAL A 230 8.65 8.52 -16.22
C VAL A 230 8.54 9.76 -15.34
N GLN A 231 8.25 10.92 -15.92
CA GLN A 231 8.10 12.18 -15.19
C GLN A 231 6.75 12.24 -14.48
N TYR A 232 6.75 12.71 -13.23
CA TYR A 232 5.51 12.96 -12.51
C TYR A 232 4.92 14.29 -12.99
N PRO A 233 3.67 14.32 -13.49
CA PRO A 233 3.10 15.56 -14.02
C PRO A 233 2.99 16.62 -12.92
N ASP A 234 3.36 17.87 -13.20
CA ASP A 234 3.14 18.97 -12.25
C ASP A 234 1.62 19.18 -12.08
N PRO A 235 1.05 18.92 -10.89
CA PRO A 235 -0.37 19.08 -10.64
C PRO A 235 -0.86 20.52 -10.79
N ARG A 236 0.03 21.52 -10.75
CA ARG A 236 -0.31 22.94 -10.95
C ARG A 236 -0.36 23.34 -12.42
N ALA A 237 0.32 22.60 -13.28
CA ALA A 237 0.34 22.82 -14.72
C ALA A 237 -0.80 22.08 -15.46
N LEU A 238 -1.54 21.23 -14.76
CA LEU A 238 -2.67 20.50 -15.34
C LEU A 238 -3.86 21.44 -15.57
N SER A 239 -4.37 21.46 -16.81
CA SER A 239 -5.61 22.17 -17.18
C SER A 239 -6.87 21.51 -16.61
N ALA A 240 -6.78 20.24 -16.22
CA ALA A 240 -7.84 19.47 -15.57
C ALA A 240 -7.40 19.04 -14.15
N PRO A 241 -8.34 18.82 -13.21
CA PRO A 241 -7.99 18.37 -11.86
C PRO A 241 -7.17 17.08 -11.88
N TRP A 242 -6.12 16.98 -11.07
CA TRP A 242 -5.21 15.82 -11.05
C TRP A 242 -5.90 14.45 -10.92
N TYR A 243 -7.05 14.38 -10.23
CA TYR A 243 -7.82 13.15 -10.06
C TYR A 243 -8.52 12.66 -11.33
N THR A 244 -8.59 13.48 -12.38
CA THR A 244 -9.10 13.07 -13.71
C THR A 244 -7.99 12.53 -14.62
N SER A 245 -6.73 12.49 -14.15
CA SER A 245 -5.62 11.88 -14.87
C SER A 245 -5.32 10.50 -14.27
N PRO A 246 -5.74 9.39 -14.92
CA PRO A 246 -5.55 8.05 -14.38
C PRO A 246 -4.08 7.73 -14.14
N GLY A 247 -3.20 8.18 -15.05
CA GLY A 247 -1.75 8.02 -14.93
C GLY A 247 -1.18 8.70 -13.69
N PHE A 248 -1.65 9.90 -13.36
CA PHE A 248 -1.27 10.60 -12.13
C PHE A 248 -1.70 9.79 -10.90
N VAL A 249 -2.96 9.34 -10.87
CA VAL A 249 -3.54 8.61 -9.72
C VAL A 249 -2.78 7.32 -9.45
N VAL A 250 -2.53 6.49 -10.46
CA VAL A 250 -1.80 5.21 -10.28
C VAL A 250 -0.34 5.40 -9.91
N GLY A 251 0.24 6.57 -10.22
CA GLY A 251 1.59 6.93 -9.81
C GLY A 251 1.69 7.41 -8.36
N ILE A 252 0.58 7.71 -7.68
CA ILE A 252 0.60 8.11 -6.26
C ILE A 252 1.18 6.95 -5.43
N PRO A 253 2.24 7.15 -4.62
CA PRO A 253 2.95 6.06 -3.94
C PRO A 253 2.09 5.09 -3.13
N ALA A 254 0.99 5.56 -2.53
CA ALA A 254 0.07 4.71 -1.75
C ALA A 254 -0.89 3.86 -2.61
N VAL A 255 -1.16 4.25 -3.87
CA VAL A 255 -2.14 3.57 -4.74
C VAL A 255 -1.68 2.17 -5.16
N PRO A 256 -0.41 1.94 -5.54
CA PRO A 256 0.11 0.58 -5.77
C PRO A 256 -0.05 -0.36 -4.58
N PHE A 257 -0.24 0.14 -3.35
CA PHE A 257 -0.38 -0.68 -2.14
C PHE A 257 -1.84 -1.09 -1.84
N ILE A 258 -2.83 -0.59 -2.59
CA ILE A 258 -4.25 -0.96 -2.42
C ILE A 258 -4.44 -2.47 -2.62
N MET A 259 -3.93 -3.00 -3.74
CA MET A 259 -4.10 -4.41 -4.07
C MET A 259 -3.33 -5.33 -3.13
N PRO A 260 -2.05 -5.06 -2.78
CA PRO A 260 -1.36 -5.75 -1.70
C PRO A 260 -2.16 -5.78 -0.39
N PHE A 261 -2.78 -4.67 0.01
CA PHE A 261 -3.65 -4.63 1.19
C PHE A 261 -4.84 -5.58 1.07
N LEU A 262 -5.53 -5.59 -0.07
CA LEU A 262 -6.67 -6.47 -0.30
C LEU A 262 -6.26 -7.95 -0.28
N LEU A 263 -5.09 -8.27 -0.85
CA LEU A 263 -4.51 -9.61 -0.71
C LEU A 263 -4.25 -9.92 0.77
N GLY A 264 -3.70 -8.98 1.54
CA GLY A 264 -3.51 -9.11 2.97
C GLY A 264 -4.80 -9.49 3.73
N ALA A 265 -5.92 -8.83 3.44
CA ALA A 265 -7.22 -9.17 4.02
C ALA A 265 -7.67 -10.60 3.70
N VAL A 266 -7.41 -11.08 2.48
CA VAL A 266 -7.67 -12.49 2.08
C VAL A 266 -6.77 -13.45 2.85
N LEU A 267 -5.48 -13.14 3.01
CA LEU A 267 -4.54 -13.97 3.76
C LEU A 267 -4.94 -14.08 5.23
N LEU A 268 -5.31 -12.95 5.87
CA LEU A 268 -5.78 -12.94 7.26
C LEU A 268 -7.02 -13.80 7.43
N ARG A 269 -8.00 -13.67 6.52
CA ARG A 269 -9.21 -14.51 6.55
C ARG A 269 -8.84 -15.99 6.50
N ARG A 270 -7.99 -16.38 5.56
CA ARG A 270 -7.59 -17.77 5.36
C ARG A 270 -6.77 -18.32 6.51
N ALA A 271 -5.87 -17.53 7.07
CA ALA A 271 -5.02 -17.93 8.19
C ALA A 271 -5.84 -18.34 9.42
N GLY A 272 -7.00 -17.71 9.64
CA GLY A 272 -7.90 -18.06 10.73
C GLY A 272 -8.97 -19.10 10.37
N GLU A 273 -9.10 -19.55 9.12
CA GLU A 273 -10.03 -20.64 8.78
C GLU A 273 -9.48 -21.98 9.31
N GLU A 274 -10.25 -22.65 10.17
CA GLU A 274 -9.98 -24.04 10.54
C GLU A 274 -10.27 -24.89 9.30
N GLN A 275 -9.24 -25.49 8.71
CA GLN A 275 -9.43 -26.59 7.77
C GLN A 275 -9.91 -27.78 8.61
N SER A 276 -11.23 -28.01 8.59
CA SER A 276 -11.83 -29.29 8.95
C SER A 276 -11.40 -30.36 7.97
#